data_AF-A0A9E6D4D5-F1
#
_entry.id   AF-A0A9E6D4D5-F1
#
_cell.length_a   1.000
_cell.length_b   1.000
_cell.length_c   1.000
_cell.angle_alpha   90.00
_cell.angle_beta   90.00
_cell.angle_gamma   90.00
#
_symmetry.space_group_name_H-M   'P 1'
#
loop_
_entity.id
_entity.type
_entity.pdbx_description
1 polymer ?
#
loop_
_entity_poly.entity_id
_entity_poly.type
_entity_poly.pdbx_seq_one_letter_code
_entity_poly.pdbx_strand_id
1 'polypeptide(L)'
;MVLKKILISCYACSPYRGSEPGMGWNFVSGLSEDYQVHVIVEEEKFKVDIERYLKETSIAYEHLHFYFIKKKRNRKLRKIWPPSYYWFYKQWQKEAFQLAIALHNTHHFDLCHQLNMVGYREPGYLWKLDVPFVWGPIGGLQNTSWKLFGFLDLYGKLFYGGRNLYNSIQANFLIRPKRAATRNNAKIIAATPDIKAALKTLWDVEASILTEVGALKHIQQNINHRAASEPINVVWSGQHTSGKALNILLLSLLKLQKTTNWNLHILGEGKETK
;
A
#
# COMPACT_ATOMS: atom_id res chain seq x y z
N MET A 1 8.97 -24.95 20.85
CA MET A 1 7.73 -24.15 21.00
C MET A 1 6.91 -24.32 19.74
N VAL A 2 5.58 -24.44 19.84
CA VAL A 2 4.71 -24.47 18.66
C VAL A 2 4.62 -23.04 18.12
N LEU A 3 4.99 -22.84 16.85
CA LEU A 3 4.89 -21.54 16.19
C LEU A 3 3.41 -21.15 16.06
N LYS A 4 3.09 -19.88 16.35
CA LYS A 4 1.76 -19.35 16.08
C LYS A 4 1.52 -19.28 14.57
N LYS A 5 0.27 -19.50 14.15
CA LYS A 5 -0.13 -19.54 12.75
C LYS A 5 -0.92 -18.30 12.36
N ILE A 6 -0.46 -17.62 11.32
CA ILE A 6 -1.05 -16.37 10.84
C ILE A 6 -1.62 -16.59 9.44
N LEU A 7 -2.89 -16.24 9.24
CA LEU A 7 -3.50 -16.17 7.92
C LEU A 7 -3.47 -14.74 7.38
N ILE A 8 -2.90 -14.54 6.20
CA ILE A 8 -2.72 -13.22 5.58
C ILE A 8 -3.47 -13.15 4.25
N SER A 9 -4.36 -12.16 4.09
CA SER A 9 -4.87 -11.77 2.77
C SER A 9 -3.92 -10.73 2.18
N CYS A 10 -3.09 -11.17 1.23
CA CYS A 10 -2.09 -10.36 0.54
C CYS A 10 -2.35 -10.43 -0.97
N TYR A 11 -3.30 -9.60 -1.45
CA TYR A 11 -3.70 -9.60 -2.85
C TYR A 11 -2.53 -9.46 -3.83
N ALA A 12 -1.58 -8.58 -3.54
CA ALA A 12 -0.39 -8.34 -4.34
C ALA A 12 0.87 -8.76 -3.58
N CYS A 13 1.63 -9.69 -4.13
CA CYS A 13 2.84 -10.20 -3.49
C CYS A 13 3.85 -10.60 -4.57
N SER A 14 5.08 -10.09 -4.53
CA SER A 14 6.13 -10.53 -5.45
C SER A 14 7.52 -10.22 -4.89
N PRO A 15 8.44 -11.20 -4.86
CA PRO A 15 9.83 -10.98 -4.46
C PRO A 15 10.63 -10.15 -5.47
N TYR A 16 10.14 -9.98 -6.70
CA TYR A 16 10.89 -9.33 -7.79
C TYR A 16 10.36 -7.94 -8.17
N ARG A 17 9.33 -7.42 -7.48
CA ARG A 17 8.68 -6.14 -7.83
C ARG A 17 8.65 -5.20 -6.64
N GLY A 18 8.78 -3.90 -6.88
CA GLY A 18 8.58 -2.86 -5.86
C GLY A 18 7.13 -2.43 -5.70
N SER A 19 6.88 -1.39 -4.89
CA SER A 19 5.54 -0.89 -4.53
C SER A 19 4.69 -1.95 -3.79
N GLU A 20 3.38 -2.02 -4.07
CA GLU A 20 2.46 -2.92 -3.35
C GLU A 20 2.89 -4.41 -3.34
N PRO A 21 3.29 -5.04 -4.47
CA PRO A 21 3.69 -6.44 -4.45
C PRO A 21 4.95 -6.71 -3.61
N GLY A 22 5.95 -5.82 -3.69
CA GLY A 22 7.19 -5.94 -2.92
C GLY A 22 6.98 -5.75 -1.44
N MET A 23 6.15 -4.77 -1.07
CA MET A 23 5.68 -4.61 0.31
C MET A 23 5.01 -5.89 0.81
N GLY A 24 4.09 -6.45 0.01
CA GLY A 24 3.42 -7.70 0.35
C GLY A 24 4.40 -8.83 0.65
N TRP A 25 5.41 -9.01 -0.21
CA TRP A 25 6.46 -10.00 -0.02
C TRP A 25 7.24 -9.77 1.27
N ASN A 26 7.75 -8.55 1.48
CA ASN A 26 8.59 -8.22 2.64
C ASN A 26 7.86 -8.43 3.97
N PHE A 27 6.56 -8.11 4.04
CA PHE A 27 5.75 -8.37 5.23
C PHE A 27 5.61 -9.86 5.51
N VAL A 28 5.22 -10.66 4.50
CA VAL A 28 4.99 -12.09 4.73
C VAL A 28 6.29 -12.86 4.96
N SER A 29 7.39 -12.46 4.30
CA SER A 29 8.71 -13.06 4.50
C SER A 29 9.26 -12.72 5.89
N GLY A 30 9.18 -11.45 6.32
CA GLY A 30 9.65 -11.06 7.65
C GLY A 30 8.83 -11.71 8.77
N LEU A 31 7.52 -11.84 8.61
CA LEU A 31 6.68 -12.58 9.56
C LEU A 31 7.01 -14.08 9.61
N SER A 32 7.46 -14.66 8.50
CA SER A 32 7.78 -16.10 8.45
C SER A 32 9.04 -16.51 9.21
N GLU A 33 9.83 -15.53 9.66
CA GLU A 33 11.01 -15.77 10.52
C GLU A 33 10.58 -16.26 11.92
N ASP A 34 9.46 -15.74 12.44
CA ASP A 34 8.99 -16.03 13.81
C ASP A 34 7.66 -16.81 13.86
N TYR A 35 6.95 -16.94 12.73
CA TYR A 35 5.59 -17.47 12.67
C TYR A 35 5.39 -18.41 11.48
N GLN A 36 4.42 -19.32 11.60
CA GLN A 36 3.91 -20.05 10.45
C GLN A 36 2.90 -19.18 9.69
N VAL A 37 3.21 -18.81 8.46
CA VAL A 37 2.48 -17.81 7.69
C VAL A 37 1.79 -18.44 6.50
N HIS A 38 0.47 -18.28 6.42
CA HIS A 38 -0.36 -18.75 5.32
C HIS A 38 -0.89 -17.54 4.55
N VAL A 39 -0.59 -17.44 3.25
CA VAL A 39 -0.85 -16.24 2.46
C VAL A 39 -1.79 -16.54 1.30
N ILE A 40 -2.91 -15.82 1.22
CA ILE A 40 -3.82 -15.85 0.08
C ILE A 40 -3.46 -14.74 -0.90
N VAL A 41 -3.12 -15.11 -2.14
CA VAL A 41 -2.57 -14.21 -3.18
C VAL A 41 -3.37 -14.34 -4.49
N GLU A 42 -3.37 -13.27 -5.30
CA GLU A 42 -3.92 -13.33 -6.64
C GLU A 42 -3.03 -14.15 -7.58
N GLU A 43 -3.61 -15.12 -8.28
CA GLU A 43 -2.86 -16.12 -9.04
C GLU A 43 -2.12 -15.54 -10.26
N GLU A 44 -2.86 -14.91 -11.19
CA GLU A 44 -2.40 -14.66 -12.57
C GLU A 44 -1.15 -13.77 -12.62
N LYS A 45 -0.96 -12.86 -11.66
CA LYS A 45 0.16 -11.91 -11.68
C LYS A 45 1.37 -12.33 -10.86
N PHE A 46 1.18 -13.20 -9.87
CA PHE A 46 2.13 -13.32 -8.75
C PHE A 46 2.58 -14.76 -8.49
N LYS A 47 1.79 -15.77 -8.88
CA LYS A 47 2.13 -17.18 -8.66
C LYS A 47 3.48 -17.55 -9.25
N VAL A 48 3.74 -17.19 -10.51
CA VAL A 48 5.00 -17.49 -11.20
C VAL A 48 6.20 -16.84 -10.50
N ASP A 49 6.07 -15.59 -10.07
CA ASP A 49 7.13 -14.88 -9.35
C ASP A 49 7.45 -15.59 -8.02
N ILE A 50 6.41 -15.97 -7.26
CA ILE A 50 6.56 -16.60 -5.94
C ILE A 50 7.13 -18.02 -6.07
N GLU A 51 6.56 -18.86 -6.94
CA GLU A 51 7.01 -20.25 -7.11
C GLU A 51 8.44 -20.33 -7.62
N ARG A 52 8.84 -19.43 -8.53
CA ARG A 52 10.23 -19.35 -8.99
C ARG A 52 11.19 -19.04 -7.83
N TYR A 53 10.88 -18.01 -7.05
CA TYR A 53 11.73 -17.58 -5.95
C TYR A 53 11.86 -18.67 -4.87
N LEU A 54 10.74 -19.28 -4.46
CA LEU A 54 10.76 -20.35 -3.46
C LEU A 54 11.54 -21.58 -3.91
N LYS A 55 11.55 -21.88 -5.22
CA LYS A 55 12.37 -22.97 -5.76
C LYS A 55 13.87 -22.66 -5.68
N GLU A 56 14.25 -21.39 -5.81
CA GLU A 56 15.64 -20.92 -5.76
C GLU A 56 16.17 -20.80 -4.32
N THR A 57 15.30 -20.58 -3.33
CA THR A 57 15.69 -20.22 -1.94
C THR A 57 15.04 -21.11 -0.84
N SER A 58 14.67 -22.35 -1.18
CA SER A 58 13.67 -23.17 -0.45
C SER A 58 13.86 -23.34 1.06
N ILE A 59 15.08 -23.32 1.59
CA ILE A 59 15.34 -23.51 3.03
C ILE A 59 14.92 -22.29 3.86
N ALA A 60 14.97 -21.07 3.31
CA ALA A 60 14.75 -19.85 4.07
C ALA A 60 13.28 -19.54 4.38
N TYR A 61 12.33 -20.30 3.82
CA TYR A 61 10.89 -19.97 3.86
C TYR A 61 10.00 -21.18 4.13
N GLU A 62 10.48 -22.16 4.90
CA GLU A 62 9.72 -23.39 5.21
C GLU A 62 8.39 -23.12 5.92
N HIS A 63 8.31 -22.01 6.67
CA HIS A 63 7.12 -21.57 7.38
C HIS A 63 6.12 -20.77 6.54
N LEU A 64 6.41 -20.54 5.25
CA LEU A 64 5.63 -19.69 4.38
C LEU A 64 4.84 -20.51 3.35
N HIS A 65 3.51 -20.51 3.49
CA HIS A 65 2.60 -21.29 2.64
C HIS A 65 1.73 -20.35 1.79
N PHE A 66 1.71 -20.56 0.48
CA PHE A 66 0.93 -19.74 -0.45
C PHE A 66 -0.28 -20.46 -1.01
N TYR A 67 -1.39 -19.72 -1.12
CA TYR A 67 -2.64 -20.15 -1.72
C TYR A 67 -3.07 -19.14 -2.78
N PHE A 68 -3.39 -19.62 -3.98
CA PHE A 68 -3.63 -18.77 -5.13
C PHE A 68 -5.10 -18.78 -5.52
N ILE A 69 -5.65 -17.60 -5.79
CA ILE A 69 -7.01 -17.43 -6.29
C ILE A 69 -6.98 -16.74 -7.64
N LYS A 70 -7.55 -17.40 -8.64
CA LYS A 70 -7.73 -16.86 -9.98
C LYS A 70 -8.81 -15.79 -9.99
N LYS A 71 -8.40 -14.54 -10.20
CA LYS A 71 -9.34 -13.41 -10.25
C LYS A 71 -10.09 -13.34 -11.58
N LYS A 72 -11.42 -13.21 -11.53
CA LYS A 72 -12.22 -12.78 -12.70
C LYS A 72 -11.84 -11.36 -13.12
N ARG A 73 -11.64 -11.12 -14.42
CA ARG A 73 -11.22 -9.81 -14.97
C ARG A 73 -12.03 -9.44 -16.19
N ASN A 74 -12.29 -8.14 -16.36
CA ASN A 74 -12.71 -7.57 -17.63
C ASN A 74 -11.78 -6.42 -18.01
N ARG A 75 -10.79 -6.72 -18.86
CA ARG A 75 -9.74 -5.77 -19.26
C ARG A 75 -10.31 -4.62 -20.11
N LYS A 76 -11.29 -4.90 -20.98
CA LYS A 76 -11.96 -3.88 -21.81
C LYS A 76 -12.74 -2.90 -20.94
N LEU A 77 -13.58 -3.41 -20.04
CA LEU A 77 -14.34 -2.59 -19.11
C LEU A 77 -13.43 -1.75 -18.22
N ARG A 78 -12.29 -2.28 -17.76
CA ARG A 78 -11.34 -1.51 -16.95
C ARG A 78 -10.70 -0.35 -17.71
N LYS A 79 -10.48 -0.47 -19.02
CA LYS A 79 -9.97 0.63 -19.84
C LYS A 79 -11.00 1.76 -19.97
N ILE A 80 -12.28 1.41 -20.10
CA ILE A 80 -13.38 2.37 -20.27
C ILE A 80 -13.81 2.98 -18.92
N TRP A 81 -13.89 2.15 -17.89
CA TRP A 81 -14.32 2.50 -16.55
C TRP A 81 -13.34 1.91 -15.51
N PRO A 82 -12.21 2.60 -15.24
CA PRO A 82 -11.20 2.14 -14.29
C PRO A 82 -11.74 1.75 -12.89
N PRO A 83 -12.76 2.43 -12.32
CA PRO A 83 -13.32 2.03 -11.03
C PRO A 83 -13.95 0.63 -11.01
N SER A 84 -14.24 0.01 -12.17
CA SER A 84 -14.74 -1.38 -12.26
C SER A 84 -13.77 -2.39 -11.64
N TYR A 85 -12.50 -2.01 -11.48
CA TYR A 85 -11.52 -2.77 -10.72
C TYR A 85 -12.04 -3.19 -9.33
N TYR A 86 -12.75 -2.30 -8.63
CA TYR A 86 -13.28 -2.57 -7.29
C TYR A 86 -14.32 -3.70 -7.28
N TRP A 87 -15.08 -3.89 -8.36
CA TRP A 87 -16.04 -5.00 -8.44
C TRP A 87 -15.34 -6.35 -8.46
N PHE A 88 -14.34 -6.48 -9.34
CA PHE A 88 -13.54 -7.71 -9.44
C PHE A 88 -12.68 -7.93 -8.20
N TYR A 89 -12.18 -6.86 -7.58
CA TYR A 89 -11.39 -6.98 -6.36
C TYR A 89 -12.26 -7.41 -5.17
N LYS A 90 -13.46 -6.83 -5.01
CA LYS A 90 -14.44 -7.26 -4.02
C LYS A 90 -14.86 -8.73 -4.21
N GLN A 91 -15.03 -9.18 -5.45
CA GLN A 91 -15.32 -10.58 -5.74
C GLN A 91 -14.16 -11.49 -5.31
N TRP A 92 -12.92 -11.13 -5.66
CA TRP A 92 -11.73 -11.85 -5.19
C TRP A 92 -11.65 -11.90 -3.66
N GLN A 93 -11.97 -10.81 -2.95
CA GLN A 93 -11.97 -10.79 -1.48
C GLN A 93 -13.02 -11.72 -0.87
N LYS A 94 -14.17 -11.92 -1.55
CA LYS A 94 -15.17 -12.90 -1.11
C LYS A 94 -14.65 -14.33 -1.28
N GLU A 95 -14.01 -14.63 -2.42
CA GLU A 95 -13.38 -15.93 -2.68
C GLU A 95 -12.24 -16.21 -1.69
N ALA A 96 -11.40 -15.20 -1.41
CA ALA A 96 -10.36 -15.26 -0.40
C ALA A 96 -10.92 -15.57 0.99
N PHE A 97 -12.08 -15.01 1.33
CA PHE A 97 -12.73 -15.32 2.60
C PHE A 97 -13.33 -16.73 2.67
N GLN A 98 -13.91 -17.25 1.59
CA GLN A 98 -14.37 -18.64 1.56
C GLN A 98 -13.21 -19.61 1.74
N LEU A 99 -12.09 -19.36 1.04
CA LEU A 99 -10.88 -20.14 1.22
C LEU A 99 -10.32 -20.00 2.64
N ALA A 100 -10.33 -18.79 3.20
CA ALA A 100 -9.89 -18.53 4.57
C ALA A 100 -10.67 -19.33 5.61
N ILE A 101 -11.99 -19.48 5.45
CA ILE A 101 -12.81 -20.34 6.32
C ILE A 101 -12.33 -21.79 6.23
N ALA A 102 -12.19 -22.32 5.01
CA ALA A 102 -11.73 -23.70 4.80
C ALA A 102 -10.34 -23.94 5.41
N LEU A 103 -9.40 -23.02 5.18
CA LEU A 103 -8.06 -23.10 5.74
C LEU A 103 -8.05 -22.99 7.26
N HIS A 104 -8.90 -22.14 7.84
CA HIS A 104 -8.98 -21.99 9.30
C HIS A 104 -9.51 -23.26 9.96
N ASN A 105 -10.48 -23.95 9.35
CA ASN A 105 -10.98 -25.24 9.83
C ASN A 105 -9.91 -26.34 9.83
N THR A 106 -8.91 -26.25 8.95
CA THR A 106 -7.82 -27.23 8.84
C THR A 106 -6.61 -26.88 9.71
N HIS A 107 -6.19 -25.62 9.69
CA HIS A 107 -4.93 -25.19 10.29
C HIS A 107 -5.07 -24.57 11.68
N HIS A 108 -6.27 -24.09 12.04
CA HIS A 108 -6.59 -23.38 13.28
C HIS A 108 -5.67 -22.17 13.52
N PHE A 109 -5.85 -21.13 12.70
CA PHE A 109 -5.06 -19.89 12.80
C PHE A 109 -5.28 -19.16 14.12
N ASP A 110 -4.20 -18.61 14.68
CA ASP A 110 -4.23 -17.79 15.89
C ASP A 110 -4.57 -16.32 15.59
N LEU A 111 -4.34 -15.88 14.35
CA LEU A 111 -4.53 -14.50 13.91
C LEU A 111 -4.80 -14.43 12.42
N CYS A 112 -5.66 -13.49 12.01
CA CYS A 112 -5.84 -13.15 10.60
C CYS A 112 -5.45 -11.70 10.32
N HIS A 113 -4.83 -11.45 9.16
CA HIS A 113 -4.26 -10.17 8.80
C HIS A 113 -4.68 -9.77 7.38
N GLN A 114 -5.44 -8.68 7.25
CA GLN A 114 -5.73 -8.05 5.96
C GLN A 114 -4.59 -7.07 5.62
N LEU A 115 -3.63 -7.54 4.81
CA LEU A 115 -2.41 -6.78 4.52
C LEU A 115 -2.62 -5.75 3.41
N ASN A 116 -2.95 -6.25 2.21
CA ASN A 116 -3.04 -5.39 1.04
C ASN A 116 -4.19 -5.78 0.11
N MET A 117 -4.77 -4.84 -0.63
CA MET A 117 -4.30 -3.48 -0.92
C MET A 117 -4.43 -2.50 0.29
N VAL A 118 -3.47 -1.58 0.46
CA VAL A 118 -3.36 -0.60 1.57
C VAL A 118 -4.57 0.35 1.68
N GLY A 119 -5.33 0.57 0.60
CA GLY A 119 -6.44 1.50 0.60
C GLY A 119 -7.61 1.11 1.52
N TYR A 120 -8.12 2.07 2.31
CA TYR A 120 -9.18 1.81 3.30
C TYR A 120 -10.52 1.27 2.76
N ARG A 121 -10.81 1.45 1.46
CA ARG A 121 -12.15 1.20 0.87
C ARG A 121 -12.56 -0.28 0.90
N GLU A 122 -11.58 -1.16 0.88
CA GLU A 122 -11.76 -2.61 0.71
C GLU A 122 -11.03 -3.37 1.83
N PRO A 123 -11.58 -3.44 3.06
CA PRO A 123 -10.97 -4.11 4.22
C PRO A 123 -10.99 -5.65 4.13
N GLY A 124 -11.30 -6.20 2.97
CA GLY A 124 -11.58 -7.62 2.80
C GLY A 124 -12.75 -8.09 3.66
N TYR A 125 -12.67 -9.37 4.01
CA TYR A 125 -13.68 -10.06 4.81
C TYR A 125 -13.09 -10.95 5.90
N LEU A 126 -11.75 -11.00 6.06
CA LEU A 126 -11.10 -11.77 7.14
C LEU A 126 -11.55 -11.34 8.54
N TRP A 127 -11.96 -10.08 8.69
CA TRP A 127 -12.58 -9.55 9.91
C TRP A 127 -13.88 -10.26 10.33
N LYS A 128 -14.37 -11.23 9.56
CA LYS A 128 -15.52 -12.07 9.94
C LYS A 128 -15.14 -13.44 10.51
N LEU A 129 -13.87 -13.85 10.45
CA LEU A 129 -13.40 -15.09 11.09
C LEU A 129 -13.32 -14.88 12.61
N ASP A 130 -13.63 -15.88 13.43
CA ASP A 130 -13.60 -15.74 14.89
C ASP A 130 -12.19 -15.88 15.49
N VAL A 131 -11.26 -15.07 14.99
CA VAL A 131 -9.88 -14.95 15.47
C VAL A 131 -9.50 -13.47 15.57
N PRO A 132 -8.48 -13.11 16.37
CA PRO A 132 -7.89 -11.77 16.36
C PRO A 132 -7.62 -11.27 14.94
N PHE A 133 -8.02 -10.03 14.65
CA PHE A 133 -7.98 -9.46 13.31
C PHE A 133 -7.04 -8.27 13.26
N VAL A 134 -6.08 -8.29 12.34
CA VAL A 134 -5.23 -7.14 12.04
C VAL A 134 -5.60 -6.59 10.67
N TRP A 135 -5.73 -5.27 10.55
CA TRP A 135 -5.92 -4.61 9.25
C TRP A 135 -4.89 -3.51 9.05
N GLY A 136 -4.17 -3.60 7.93
CA GLY A 136 -3.30 -2.56 7.44
C GLY A 136 -1.89 -3.05 7.12
N PRO A 137 -0.97 -2.14 6.78
CA PRO A 137 -1.12 -0.68 6.92
C PRO A 137 -2.25 -0.09 6.08
N ILE A 138 -3.05 0.80 6.67
CA ILE A 138 -4.16 1.50 6.01
C ILE A 138 -3.66 2.82 5.46
N GLY A 139 -4.06 3.14 4.24
CA GLY A 139 -3.82 4.42 3.58
C GLY A 139 -5.05 4.95 2.84
N GLY A 140 -4.89 6.14 2.26
CA GLY A 140 -5.86 6.74 1.36
C GLY A 140 -7.07 7.41 2.01
N LEU A 141 -7.13 7.53 3.34
CA LEU A 141 -8.15 8.31 4.05
C LEU A 141 -7.97 9.82 3.88
N GLN A 142 -6.75 10.28 3.61
CA GLN A 142 -6.43 11.70 3.46
C GLN A 142 -6.83 12.28 2.10
N ASN A 143 -7.31 13.52 2.14
CA ASN A 143 -7.57 14.34 0.97
C ASN A 143 -6.34 15.15 0.58
N THR A 144 -6.23 15.51 -0.69
CA THR A 144 -5.23 16.49 -1.13
C THR A 144 -5.59 17.85 -0.56
N SER A 145 -4.63 18.56 0.05
CA SER A 145 -4.87 19.90 0.59
C SER A 145 -5.33 20.88 -0.49
N TRP A 146 -6.41 21.61 -0.22
CA TRP A 146 -6.95 22.64 -1.13
C TRP A 146 -5.94 23.75 -1.44
N LYS A 147 -4.99 24.01 -0.52
CA LYS A 147 -3.91 24.98 -0.73
C LYS A 147 -2.99 24.61 -1.90
N LEU A 148 -2.91 23.33 -2.25
CA LEU A 148 -2.09 22.86 -3.37
C LEU A 148 -2.77 23.03 -4.73
N PHE A 149 -4.08 23.32 -4.77
CA PHE A 149 -4.82 23.41 -6.03
C PHE A 149 -4.36 24.59 -6.88
N GLY A 150 -3.78 25.64 -6.28
CA GLY A 150 -3.17 26.75 -7.03
C GLY A 150 -2.02 26.31 -7.93
N PHE A 151 -1.37 25.18 -7.62
CA PHE A 151 -0.26 24.61 -8.38
C PHE A 151 -0.70 23.52 -9.36
N LEU A 152 -1.99 23.19 -9.43
CA LEU A 152 -2.49 22.16 -10.35
C LEU A 152 -2.98 22.79 -11.65
N ASP A 153 -2.82 22.07 -12.75
CA ASP A 153 -3.48 22.41 -14.02
C ASP A 153 -5.01 22.21 -13.91
N LEU A 154 -5.77 22.59 -14.95
CA LEU A 154 -7.23 22.49 -14.92
C LEU A 154 -7.68 21.03 -14.71
N TYR A 155 -7.00 20.08 -15.36
CA TYR A 155 -7.28 18.66 -15.22
C TYR A 155 -7.05 18.18 -13.78
N GLY A 156 -5.90 18.50 -13.19
CA GLY A 156 -5.52 18.18 -11.83
C GLY A 156 -6.50 18.76 -10.81
N LYS A 157 -6.92 20.02 -10.96
CA LYS A 157 -7.95 20.64 -10.10
C LYS A 157 -9.25 19.84 -10.12
N LEU A 158 -9.77 19.51 -11.31
CA LEU A 158 -11.01 18.75 -11.45
C LEU A 158 -10.86 17.33 -10.87
N PHE A 159 -9.77 16.64 -11.20
CA PHE A 159 -9.50 15.28 -10.74
C PHE A 159 -9.36 15.19 -9.22
N TYR A 160 -8.49 16.02 -8.62
CA TYR A 160 -8.27 16.00 -7.18
C TYR A 160 -9.45 16.58 -6.39
N GLY A 161 -10.16 17.55 -6.94
CA GLY A 161 -11.41 18.07 -6.34
C GLY A 161 -12.48 16.99 -6.27
N GLY A 162 -12.76 16.31 -7.38
CA GLY A 162 -13.68 15.17 -7.42
C GLY A 162 -13.23 14.02 -6.52
N ARG A 163 -11.92 13.69 -6.52
CA ARG A 163 -11.34 12.69 -5.61
C ARG A 163 -11.59 13.08 -4.15
N ASN A 164 -11.33 14.31 -3.75
CA ASN A 164 -11.50 14.78 -2.37
C ASN A 164 -12.97 14.65 -1.93
N LEU A 165 -13.91 15.11 -2.76
CA LEU A 165 -15.34 14.99 -2.48
C LEU A 165 -15.74 13.52 -2.32
N TYR A 166 -15.41 12.68 -3.30
CA TYR A 166 -15.75 11.26 -3.27
C TYR A 166 -15.09 10.53 -2.10
N ASN A 167 -13.85 10.88 -1.78
CA ASN A 167 -13.13 10.31 -0.65
C ASN A 167 -13.74 10.70 0.69
N SER A 168 -14.12 11.96 0.88
CA SER A 168 -14.84 12.41 2.08
C SER A 168 -16.17 11.68 2.24
N ILE A 169 -16.96 11.57 1.17
CA ILE A 169 -18.23 10.82 1.19
C ILE A 169 -17.95 9.37 1.59
N GLN A 170 -17.02 8.70 0.94
CA GLN A 170 -16.75 7.29 1.22
C GLN A 170 -16.19 7.04 2.62
N ALA A 171 -15.30 7.90 3.11
CA ALA A 171 -14.71 7.75 4.43
C ALA A 171 -15.76 7.87 5.55
N ASN A 172 -16.80 8.69 5.33
CA ASN A 172 -17.90 8.88 6.29
C ASN A 172 -19.02 7.84 6.14
N PHE A 173 -19.38 7.46 4.91
CA PHE A 173 -20.59 6.67 4.64
C PHE A 173 -20.34 5.20 4.29
N LEU A 174 -19.11 4.77 3.99
CA LEU A 174 -18.86 3.33 3.77
C LEU A 174 -18.90 2.57 5.08
N ILE A 175 -19.97 1.78 5.25
CA ILE A 175 -20.22 0.99 6.45
C ILE A 175 -19.18 -0.12 6.63
N ARG A 176 -18.76 -0.79 5.55
CA ARG A 176 -17.90 -1.99 5.66
C ARG A 176 -16.50 -1.69 6.24
N PRO A 177 -15.73 -0.69 5.75
CA PRO A 177 -14.48 -0.26 6.39
C PRO A 177 -14.64 0.05 7.88
N LYS A 178 -15.64 0.85 8.25
CA LYS A 178 -15.91 1.19 9.65
C LYS A 178 -16.20 -0.05 10.49
N ARG A 179 -17.04 -0.97 10.02
CA ARG A 179 -17.34 -2.24 10.71
C ARG A 179 -16.11 -3.14 10.88
N ALA A 180 -15.26 -3.23 9.87
CA ALA A 180 -14.03 -4.01 9.95
C ALA A 180 -13.06 -3.39 10.98
N ALA A 181 -12.94 -2.06 10.99
CA ALA A 181 -12.06 -1.35 11.91
C ALA A 181 -12.52 -1.40 13.37
N THR A 182 -13.84 -1.40 13.59
CA THR A 182 -14.47 -1.39 14.93
C THR A 182 -14.86 -2.79 15.43
N ARG A 183 -14.48 -3.84 14.69
CA ARG A 183 -14.73 -5.23 15.06
C ARG A 183 -14.03 -5.54 16.39
N ASN A 184 -14.67 -6.31 17.27
CA ASN A 184 -14.03 -6.77 18.51
C ASN A 184 -12.72 -7.52 18.21
N ASN A 185 -11.69 -7.29 19.03
CA ASN A 185 -10.32 -7.80 18.84
C ASN A 185 -9.67 -7.40 17.51
N ALA A 186 -10.11 -6.30 16.89
CA ALA A 186 -9.39 -5.69 15.77
C ALA A 186 -8.19 -4.87 16.26
N LYS A 187 -7.07 -4.98 15.55
CA LYS A 187 -5.91 -4.09 15.68
C LYS A 187 -5.63 -3.44 14.33
N ILE A 188 -5.56 -2.13 14.32
CA ILE A 188 -5.42 -1.35 13.10
C ILE A 188 -4.02 -0.78 12.99
N ILE A 189 -3.46 -0.89 11.79
CA ILE A 189 -2.18 -0.32 11.43
C ILE A 189 -2.44 0.82 10.46
N ALA A 190 -1.98 2.03 10.80
CA ALA A 190 -1.99 3.20 9.94
C ALA A 190 -0.63 3.37 9.25
N ALA A 191 -0.66 3.61 7.94
CA ALA A 191 0.55 3.86 7.15
C ALA A 191 1.30 5.14 7.59
N THR A 192 0.57 6.15 8.07
CA THR A 192 1.12 7.45 8.47
C THR A 192 0.41 8.02 9.70
N PRO A 193 1.02 8.99 10.42
CA PRO A 193 0.37 9.71 11.51
C PRO A 193 -0.96 10.37 11.11
N ASP A 194 -1.04 10.95 9.91
CA ASP A 194 -2.26 11.56 9.40
C ASP A 194 -3.39 10.54 9.21
N ILE A 195 -3.06 9.31 8.77
CA ILE A 195 -4.05 8.25 8.66
C ILE A 195 -4.53 7.83 10.04
N LYS A 196 -3.62 7.71 11.03
CA LYS A 196 -4.01 7.44 12.42
C LYS A 196 -4.98 8.50 12.94
N ALA A 197 -4.68 9.78 12.74
CA ALA A 197 -5.56 10.89 13.12
C ALA A 197 -6.92 10.80 12.43
N ALA A 198 -6.97 10.47 11.13
CA ALA A 198 -8.22 10.31 10.40
C ALA A 198 -9.06 9.12 10.92
N LEU A 199 -8.43 7.98 11.23
CA LEU A 199 -9.10 6.81 11.82
C LEU A 199 -9.73 7.15 13.17
N LYS A 200 -9.01 7.90 14.00
CA LYS A 200 -9.51 8.38 15.29
C LYS A 200 -10.71 9.32 15.11
N THR A 201 -10.59 10.33 14.26
CA THR A 201 -11.67 11.33 14.07
C THR A 201 -12.90 10.76 13.39
N LEU A 202 -12.74 9.92 12.37
CA LEU A 202 -13.86 9.44 11.56
C LEU A 202 -14.56 8.22 12.18
N TRP A 203 -13.78 7.31 12.77
CA TRP A 203 -14.29 6.00 13.19
C TRP A 203 -14.10 5.73 14.69
N ASP A 204 -13.48 6.65 15.45
CA ASP A 204 -13.10 6.47 16.86
C ASP A 204 -12.25 5.21 17.10
N VAL A 205 -11.31 4.96 16.18
CA VAL A 205 -10.43 3.79 16.23
C VAL A 205 -9.00 4.22 16.47
N GLU A 206 -8.39 3.66 17.52
CA GLU A 206 -6.96 3.77 17.76
C GLU A 206 -6.18 2.86 16.80
N ALA A 207 -5.05 3.36 16.30
CA ALA A 207 -4.18 2.63 15.40
C ALA A 207 -2.70 2.75 15.79
N SER A 208 -1.95 1.69 15.55
CA SER A 208 -0.49 1.71 15.57
C SER A 208 0.02 2.29 14.26
N ILE A 209 1.15 3.01 14.29
CA ILE A 209 1.77 3.54 13.08
C ILE A 209 2.84 2.55 12.63
N LEU A 210 2.73 2.06 11.40
CA LEU A 210 3.76 1.28 10.72
C LEU A 210 3.65 1.60 9.23
N THR A 211 4.73 2.12 8.66
CA THR A 211 4.77 2.44 7.23
C THR A 211 4.71 1.16 6.39
N GLU A 212 4.06 1.24 5.22
CA GLU A 212 4.03 0.12 4.29
C GLU A 212 5.38 -0.12 3.59
N VAL A 213 6.30 0.84 3.60
CA VAL A 213 7.62 0.71 2.96
C VAL A 213 8.73 0.56 3.99
N GLY A 214 9.69 -0.30 3.70
CA GLY A 214 10.89 -0.50 4.50
C GLY A 214 12.15 -0.57 3.63
N ALA A 215 13.32 -0.40 4.25
CA ALA A 215 14.61 -0.58 3.60
C ALA A 215 15.16 -1.96 3.97
N LEU A 216 15.58 -2.75 2.97
CA LEU A 216 16.07 -4.12 3.16
C LEU A 216 17.44 -4.20 3.85
N LYS A 217 18.24 -3.13 3.77
CA LYS A 217 19.53 -2.99 4.45
C LYS A 217 19.77 -1.52 4.80
N HIS A 218 20.32 -1.27 5.98
CA HIS A 218 21.05 -0.02 6.20
C HIS A 218 22.28 -0.06 5.31
N ILE A 219 22.19 0.53 4.12
CA ILE A 219 23.36 0.82 3.31
C ILE A 219 24.21 1.74 4.19
N GLN A 220 25.44 1.33 4.52
CA GLN A 220 26.38 2.17 5.24
C GLN A 220 26.68 3.37 4.35
N GLN A 221 26.05 4.51 4.66
CA GLN A 221 26.22 5.72 3.88
C GLN A 221 27.42 6.48 4.45
N ASN A 222 28.46 6.60 3.63
CA ASN A 222 29.49 7.60 3.89
C ASN A 222 28.87 8.98 3.61
N ILE A 223 28.72 9.79 4.65
CA ILE A 223 28.20 11.15 4.51
C ILE A 223 29.29 11.98 3.85
N ASN A 224 29.08 12.33 2.58
CA ASN A 224 29.97 13.25 1.88
C ASN A 224 29.54 14.68 2.18
N HIS A 225 30.41 15.44 2.84
CA HIS A 225 30.19 16.86 3.08
C HIS A 225 30.52 17.65 1.81
N ARG A 226 29.54 18.45 1.36
CA ARG A 226 29.71 19.38 0.25
C ARG A 226 30.63 20.53 0.67
N ALA A 227 31.60 20.91 -0.16
CA ALA A 227 32.36 22.14 0.05
C ALA A 227 31.50 23.39 -0.23
N ALA A 228 31.82 24.53 0.39
CA ALA A 228 31.04 25.76 0.21
C ALA A 228 31.05 26.27 -1.26
N SER A 229 32.10 25.97 -2.01
CA SER A 229 32.27 26.32 -3.43
C SER A 229 31.51 25.39 -4.39
N GLU A 230 31.13 24.20 -3.94
CA GLU A 230 30.46 23.20 -4.79
C GLU A 230 28.97 23.52 -4.94
N PRO A 231 28.38 23.30 -6.13
CA PRO A 231 26.95 23.49 -6.34
C PRO A 231 26.12 22.54 -5.47
N ILE A 232 24.94 22.98 -5.06
CA ILE A 232 23.92 22.08 -4.50
C ILE A 232 23.37 21.24 -5.65
N ASN A 233 23.60 19.93 -5.63
CA ASN A 233 23.02 19.02 -6.61
C ASN A 233 21.68 18.49 -6.07
N VAL A 234 20.59 18.95 -6.66
CA VAL A 234 19.22 18.52 -6.34
C VAL A 234 18.81 17.45 -7.34
N VAL A 235 18.34 16.31 -6.85
CA VAL A 235 17.75 15.25 -7.69
C VAL A 235 16.28 15.13 -7.36
N TRP A 236 15.43 15.27 -8.37
CA TRP A 236 14.02 14.95 -8.28
C TRP A 236 13.75 13.71 -9.13
N SER A 237 13.07 12.72 -8.57
CA SER A 237 12.73 11.49 -9.29
C SER A 237 11.27 11.10 -9.07
N GLY A 238 10.55 10.87 -10.17
CA GLY A 238 9.14 10.48 -10.13
C GLY A 238 8.44 10.60 -11.47
N GLN A 239 7.20 10.10 -11.55
CA GLN A 239 6.36 10.30 -12.73
C GLN A 239 5.94 11.77 -12.84
N HIS A 240 6.07 12.38 -14.01
CA HIS A 240 5.68 13.79 -14.22
C HIS A 240 4.16 13.90 -14.31
N THR A 241 3.54 14.02 -13.14
CA THR A 241 2.10 14.08 -12.94
C THR A 241 1.79 15.04 -11.80
N SER A 242 0.59 15.62 -11.83
CA SER A 242 0.08 16.54 -10.80
C SER A 242 0.29 16.04 -9.37
N GLY A 243 0.17 14.73 -9.14
CA GLY A 243 0.35 14.13 -7.81
C GLY A 243 1.79 14.07 -7.31
N LYS A 244 2.77 14.32 -8.17
CA LYS A 244 4.20 14.34 -7.84
C LYS A 244 4.77 15.76 -7.77
N ALA A 245 4.01 16.76 -8.21
CA ALA A 245 4.23 18.18 -7.98
C ALA A 245 5.65 18.70 -8.30
N LEU A 246 6.22 18.26 -9.43
CA LEU A 246 7.53 18.73 -9.92
C LEU A 246 7.56 20.26 -10.07
N ASN A 247 6.46 20.84 -10.51
CA ASN A 247 6.30 22.29 -10.64
C ASN A 247 6.49 23.06 -9.32
N ILE A 248 6.09 22.49 -8.17
CA ILE A 248 6.31 23.13 -6.87
C ILE A 248 7.82 23.21 -6.57
N LEU A 249 8.59 22.18 -6.91
CA LEU A 249 10.05 22.22 -6.81
C LEU A 249 10.62 23.35 -7.68
N LEU A 250 10.22 23.42 -8.95
CA LEU A 250 10.71 24.45 -9.87
C LEU A 250 10.39 25.88 -9.36
N LEU A 251 9.17 26.12 -8.90
CA LEU A 251 8.77 27.40 -8.31
C LEU A 251 9.52 27.72 -7.01
N SER A 252 9.90 26.71 -6.24
CA SER A 252 10.70 26.89 -5.02
C SER A 252 12.14 27.28 -5.35
N LEU A 253 12.72 26.72 -6.42
CA LEU A 253 14.06 27.06 -6.88
C LEU A 253 14.17 28.50 -7.38
N LEU A 254 13.10 29.07 -7.95
CA LEU A 254 13.04 30.50 -8.31
C LEU A 254 13.16 31.44 -7.12
N LYS A 255 12.93 30.97 -5.89
CA LYS A 255 13.06 31.76 -4.66
C LYS A 255 14.46 31.74 -4.07
N LEU A 256 15.37 30.96 -4.64
CA LEU A 256 16.77 30.96 -4.20
C LEU A 256 17.44 32.29 -4.54
N GLN A 257 18.40 32.69 -3.70
CA GLN A 257 19.23 33.86 -3.99
C GLN A 257 20.01 33.62 -5.29
N LYS A 258 20.21 34.66 -6.10
CA LYS A 258 20.97 34.56 -7.36
C LYS A 258 22.42 34.10 -7.16
N THR A 259 22.96 34.29 -5.97
CA THR A 259 24.30 33.87 -5.55
C THR A 259 24.39 32.37 -5.20
N THR A 260 23.25 31.69 -5.04
CA THR A 260 23.23 30.26 -4.72
C THR A 260 23.59 29.46 -5.97
N ASN A 261 24.72 28.74 -5.91
CA ASN A 261 25.13 27.81 -6.97
C ASN A 261 24.41 26.45 -6.80
N TRP A 262 23.62 26.02 -7.80
CA TRP A 262 22.87 24.77 -7.75
C TRP A 262 22.65 24.15 -9.14
N ASN A 263 22.50 22.83 -9.15
CA ASN A 263 22.10 22.03 -10.32
C ASN A 263 20.83 21.24 -9.99
N LEU A 264 19.93 21.08 -10.96
CA LEU A 264 18.75 20.23 -10.83
C LEU A 264 18.81 19.09 -11.86
N HIS A 265 18.72 17.86 -11.37
CA HIS A 265 18.55 16.66 -12.17
C HIS A 265 17.12 16.15 -12.01
N ILE A 266 16.36 16.11 -13.11
CA ILE A 266 14.98 15.62 -13.14
C ILE A 266 14.97 14.24 -13.80
N LEU A 267 14.55 13.23 -13.06
CA LEU A 267 14.53 11.83 -13.49
C LEU A 267 13.09 11.32 -13.56
N GLY A 268 12.61 11.07 -14.77
CA GLY A 268 11.31 10.46 -15.00
C GLY A 268 10.59 11.02 -16.22
N GLU A 269 9.39 10.51 -16.44
CA GLU A 269 8.50 10.96 -17.49
C GLU A 269 7.03 10.83 -17.06
N GLY A 270 6.14 11.49 -17.78
CA GLY A 270 4.72 11.48 -17.51
C GLY A 270 3.96 12.45 -18.41
N LYS A 271 2.69 12.66 -18.07
CA LYS A 271 1.80 13.53 -18.85
C LYS A 271 2.23 15.00 -18.84
N GLU A 272 2.94 15.42 -17.80
CA GLU A 272 3.38 16.80 -17.57
C GLU A 272 4.88 17.00 -17.86
N THR A 273 5.51 16.10 -18.62
CA THR A 273 6.93 16.27 -19.01
C THR A 273 7.16 17.36 -20.06
N LYS A 274 6.17 17.58 -20.93
CA LYS A 274 6.27 18.50 -22.07
C LYS A 274 5.64 19.84 -21.76
#